data_AF-A0A2V3J907-F1
#
_entry.id   AF-A0A2V3J907-F1
#
_cell.length_a   1.000
_cell.length_b   1.000
_cell.length_c   1.000
_cell.angle_alpha   90.00
_cell.angle_beta   90.00
_cell.angle_gamma   90.00
#
_symmetry.space_group_name_H-M   'P 1'
#
loop_
_entity.id
_entity.type
_entity.pdbx_description
1 polymer ?
#
loop_
_entity_poly.entity_id
_entity_poly.type
_entity_poly.pdbx_seq_one_letter_code
_entity_poly.pdbx_strand_id
1 'polypeptide(L)' 'MEKGGWILFHALPYAFFISSFTIGGLFGGFALGKELGGSSAAGFAFALPLCFLGFFVGLFFSCFLLKVRIF' A
#
# COMPACT_ATOMS: atom_id res chain seq x y z
N MET A 1 -31.37 11.24 1.28
CA MET A 1 -30.60 10.05 1.65
C MET A 1 -29.32 10.05 0.84
N GLU A 2 -28.20 10.30 1.50
CA GLU A 2 -26.87 10.55 0.94
C GLU A 2 -26.36 9.36 0.11
N LYS A 3 -26.25 9.53 -1.21
CA LYS A 3 -25.66 8.54 -2.12
C LYS A 3 -24.14 8.35 -1.93
N GLY A 4 -23.49 9.24 -1.17
CA GLY A 4 -22.03 9.22 -0.95
C GLY A 4 -21.55 8.20 0.09
N GLY A 5 -22.35 7.91 1.13
CA GLY A 5 -21.94 7.03 2.22
C GLY A 5 -21.64 5.60 1.78
N TRP A 6 -22.46 5.04 0.89
CA TRP A 6 -22.33 3.67 0.38
C TRP A 6 -21.03 3.46 -0.41
N ILE A 7 -20.59 4.49 -1.13
CA ILE A 7 -19.36 4.48 -1.92
C ILE A 7 -18.14 4.52 -0.98
N LEU A 8 -18.20 5.32 0.09
CA LEU A 8 -17.15 5.37 1.11
C LEU A 8 -17.02 4.04 1.86
N PHE A 9 -18.12 3.41 2.27
CA PHE A 9 -18.10 2.09 2.90
C PHE A 9 -17.56 1.00 1.96
N HIS A 10 -17.81 1.12 0.66
CA HIS A 10 -17.29 0.18 -0.33
C HIS A 10 -15.79 0.40 -0.62
N ALA A 11 -15.31 1.64 -0.58
CA ALA A 11 -13.91 2.01 -0.81
C ALA A 11 -13.02 1.76 0.42
N LEU A 12 -13.59 1.80 1.63
CA LEU A 12 -12.90 1.62 2.91
C LEU A 12 -12.01 0.36 2.98
N PRO A 13 -12.49 -0.85 2.63
CA PRO A 13 -11.66 -2.05 2.70
C PRO A 13 -10.47 -2.01 1.72
N TYR A 14 -10.65 -1.39 0.55
CA TYR A 14 -9.55 -1.22 -0.41
C TYR A 14 -8.52 -0.23 0.09
N ALA A 15 -8.96 0.89 0.68
CA ALA A 15 -8.06 1.86 1.30
C ALA A 15 -7.25 1.23 2.45
N PHE A 16 -7.88 0.39 3.26
CA PHE A 16 -7.20 -0.35 4.33
C PHE A 16 -6.17 -1.34 3.77
N PHE A 17 -6.51 -2.03 2.69
CA PHE A 17 -5.61 -2.98 2.02
C PHE A 17 -4.39 -2.28 1.41
N ILE A 18 -4.62 -1.18 0.67
CA ILE A 18 -3.57 -0.35 0.09
C ILE A 18 -2.67 0.17 1.21
N SER A 19 -3.25 0.75 2.28
CA SER A 19 -2.50 1.28 3.41
C SER A 19 -1.64 0.21 4.08
N SER A 20 -2.16 -1.01 4.27
CA SER A 20 -1.40 -2.13 4.86
C SER A 20 -0.18 -2.51 4.02
N PHE A 21 -0.34 -2.59 2.69
CA PHE A 21 0.79 -2.87 1.78
C PHE A 21 1.80 -1.73 1.74
N THR A 22 1.34 -0.48 1.76
CA THR A 22 2.21 0.70 1.80
C THR A 22 3.04 0.75 3.09
N ILE A 23 2.40 0.51 4.25
CA ILE A 23 3.09 0.47 5.54
C ILE A 23 4.06 -0.70 5.60
N GLY A 24 3.66 -1.88 5.12
CA GLY A 24 4.53 -3.05 5.02
C GLY A 24 5.75 -2.80 4.14
N GLY A 25 5.58 -2.13 3.00
CA GLY A 25 6.68 -1.72 2.12
C GLY A 25 7.62 -0.69 2.78
N LEU A 26 7.06 0.29 3.50
CA LEU A 26 7.85 1.31 4.20
C LEU A 26 8.68 0.71 5.34
N PHE A 27 8.07 -0.08 6.21
CA PHE A 27 8.77 -0.76 7.32
C PHE A 27 9.73 -1.84 6.82
N GLY A 28 9.30 -2.66 5.87
CA GLY A 28 10.12 -3.71 5.29
C GLY A 28 11.35 -3.15 4.56
N GLY A 29 11.17 -2.10 3.75
CA GLY A 29 12.27 -1.42 3.07
C GLY A 29 13.21 -0.72 4.04
N PHE A 30 12.68 -0.11 5.11
CA PHE A 30 13.52 0.49 6.15
C PHE A 30 14.34 -0.55 6.91
N ALA A 31 13.73 -1.66 7.32
CA ALA A 31 14.41 -2.76 7.99
C ALA A 31 15.50 -3.38 7.10
N LEU A 32 15.17 -3.69 5.83
CA LEU A 32 16.13 -4.22 4.86
C LEU A 32 17.28 -3.25 4.61
N GLY A 33 17.01 -1.96 4.42
CA GLY A 33 18.06 -0.96 4.22
C GLY A 33 18.93 -0.74 5.46
N LYS A 34 18.37 -0.92 6.67
CA LYS A 34 19.15 -0.93 7.92
C LYS A 34 20.08 -2.14 8.02
N GLU A 35 19.59 -3.33 7.67
CA GLU A 35 20.38 -4.57 7.68
C GLU A 35 21.51 -4.53 6.63
N LEU A 36 21.25 -3.96 5.45
CA LEU A 36 22.25 -3.89 4.37
C LEU A 36 23.33 -2.81 4.57
N GLY A 37 22.96 -1.64 5.10
CA GLY A 37 23.83 -0.46 5.08
C GLY A 37 24.22 0.09 6.44
N GLY A 38 23.61 -0.39 7.54
CA GLY A 38 23.79 0.11 8.91
C GLY A 38 23.35 1.56 9.17
N SER A 39 23.27 2.38 8.12
CA SER A 39 22.95 3.80 8.15
C SER A 39 21.46 4.05 7.88
N SER A 40 20.87 4.93 8.67
CA SER A 40 19.47 5.35 8.56
C SER A 40 19.12 5.88 7.16
N ALA A 41 20.09 6.47 6.45
CA ALA A 41 19.90 6.96 5.08
C ALA A 41 19.65 5.82 4.08
N ALA A 42 20.34 4.69 4.22
CA ALA A 42 20.13 3.51 3.37
C ALA A 42 18.76 2.87 3.64
N GLY A 43 18.32 2.87 4.91
CA GLY A 43 16.96 2.50 5.31
C GLY A 43 15.90 3.32 4.59
N PHE A 44 16.02 4.65 4.59
CA PHE A 44 15.07 5.53 3.89
C PHE A 44 15.13 5.37 2.37
N ALA A 45 16.33 5.20 1.80
CA ALA A 45 16.51 5.01 0.36
C ALA A 45 15.83 3.72 -0.15
N PHE A 46 15.78 2.66 0.65
CA PHE A 46 15.02 1.44 0.33
C PHE A 46 13.54 1.52 0.71
N ALA A 47 13.20 2.22 1.80
CA ALA A 47 11.81 2.36 2.25
C ALA A 47 10.93 3.10 1.24
N LEU A 48 11.43 4.17 0.61
CA LEU A 48 10.68 4.95 -0.37
C LEU A 48 10.23 4.14 -1.59
N PRO A 49 11.11 3.46 -2.34
CA PRO A 49 10.70 2.66 -3.50
C PRO A 49 9.83 1.47 -3.09
N LEU A 50 10.09 0.81 -1.96
CA LEU A 50 9.22 -0.27 -1.48
C LEU A 50 7.84 0.22 -1.02
N CYS A 51 7.75 1.43 -0.46
CA CYS A 51 6.49 2.07 -0.12
C CYS A 51 5.65 2.36 -1.36
N PHE A 52 6.25 2.97 -2.40
CA PHE A 52 5.59 3.17 -3.68
C PHE A 52 5.21 1.84 -4.33
N LEU A 53 6.08 0.83 -4.28
CA LEU A 53 5.78 -0.50 -4.79
C LEU A 53 4.57 -1.11 -4.06
N GLY A 54 4.54 -1.05 -2.73
CA GLY A 54 3.41 -1.52 -1.93
C GLY A 54 2.11 -0.78 -2.26
N PHE A 55 2.16 0.53 -2.44
CA PHE A 55 1.02 1.33 -2.87
C PHE A 55 0.49 0.90 -4.26
N PHE A 56 1.38 0.77 -5.25
CA PHE A 56 0.99 0.34 -6.60
C PHE A 56 0.46 -1.10 -6.63
N VAL A 57 1.05 -2.02 -5.87
CA VAL A 57 0.57 -3.40 -5.74
C VAL A 57 -0.82 -3.43 -5.09
N GLY A 58 -1.02 -2.67 -4.01
CA GLY A 58 -2.32 -2.54 -3.35
C GLY A 58 -3.39 -1.95 -4.28
N LEU A 59 -3.03 -0.91 -5.05
CA LEU A 59 -3.92 -0.32 -6.06
C LEU A 59 -4.25 -1.31 -7.17
N PHE A 60 -3.25 -2.00 -7.70
CA PHE A 60 -3.43 -3.00 -8.76
C PHE A 60 -4.37 -4.11 -8.31
N PHE A 61 -4.17 -4.66 -7.11
CA PHE A 61 -5.05 -5.68 -6.54
C PHE A 61 -6.46 -5.14 -6.30
N SER A 62 -6.59 -3.91 -5.80
CA SER A 62 -7.89 -3.28 -5.58
C SER A 62 -8.66 -3.11 -6.89
N CYS A 63 -8.00 -2.60 -7.93
CA CYS A 63 -8.57 -2.47 -9.28
C CYS A 63 -8.91 -3.83 -9.90
N PHE A 64 -8.05 -4.83 -9.73
CA PHE A 64 -8.28 -6.18 -10.22
C PHE A 64 -9.50 -6.82 -9.54
N LEU A 65 -9.59 -6.73 -8.21
CA LEU A 65 -10.74 -7.22 -7.45
C LEU A 65 -12.04 -6.51 -7.81
N LEU A 66 -12.01 -5.21 -8.04
CA LEU A 66 -13.17 -4.48 -8.56
C LEU A 66 -13.57 -5.00 -9.94
N LYS A 67 -12.61 -5.26 -10.82
CA LYS A 67 -12.86 -5.79 -12.18
C LYS A 67 -13.40 -7.22 -12.16
N VAL A 68 -12.94 -8.07 -11.24
CA VAL A 68 -13.44 -9.45 -11.07
C VAL A 68 -14.84 -9.47 -10.45
N ARG A 69 -15.15 -8.56 -9.51
CA ARG A 69 -16.47 -8.49 -8.87
C ARG A 69 -17.57 -7.93 -9.80
N ILE A 70 -17.19 -7.38 -10.95
CA ILE A 70 -18.10 -6.82 -11.97
C ILE A 70 -18.50 -7.87 -13.04
N PHE A 71 -17.82 -9.03 -13.09
CA PHE A 71 -18.15 -10.18 -13.95
C PHE A 71 -18.97 -11.22 -13.20
#